data_AF-V5GS75-F1
#
_entry.id   AF-V5GS75-F1
#
_cell.length_a   1.000
_cell.length_b   1.000
_cell.length_c   1.000
_cell.angle_alpha   90.00
_cell.angle_beta   90.00
_cell.angle_gamma   90.00
#
_symmetry.space_group_name_H-M   'P 1'
#
loop_
_entity.id
_entity.type
_entity.pdbx_description
1 polymer ?
#
loop_
_entity_poly.entity_id
_entity_poly.type
_entity_poly.pdbx_seq_one_letter_code
_entity_poly.pdbx_strand_id
1 'polypeptide(L)'
;SLLAAYKYNDLLRQEIFPSLRADEISLVAKTDPLICAVAHRYLKSHRDKHFRVVASRKMRQLASLLIELRKKLKLKTLFQVLCPENVDAIVSCTKIISKYNPETETYGAPSLAANMGTLLKECIDAAHTISLKNRATSDKLEQLTVLKNLFITEWKYEIATVANSNLQQNKWNKPSLIPLA
;
A
#
# COMPACT_ATOMS: atom_id res chain seq x y z
N SER A 1 -9.94 16.47 8.30
CA SER A 1 -9.35 17.79 8.67
C SER A 1 -7.89 17.60 9.12
N LEU A 2 -7.02 18.59 8.86
CA LEU A 2 -5.59 18.60 9.20
C LEU A 2 -5.27 18.23 10.66
N LEU A 3 -6.21 18.45 11.57
CA LEU A 3 -6.14 18.06 12.98
C LEU A 3 -6.02 16.55 13.22
N ALA A 4 -6.64 15.71 12.38
CA ALA A 4 -6.49 14.26 12.49
C ALA A 4 -5.07 13.82 12.08
N ALA A 5 -4.48 14.46 11.07
CA ALA A 5 -3.13 14.17 10.59
C ALA A 5 -2.05 14.54 11.63
N TYR A 6 -2.26 15.64 12.39
CA TYR A 6 -1.36 16.02 13.49
C TYR A 6 -1.40 15.03 14.66
N LYS A 7 -2.57 14.48 15.00
CA LYS A 7 -2.74 13.56 16.14
C LYS A 7 -2.01 12.21 15.97
N TYR A 8 -1.71 11.80 14.74
CA TYR A 8 -0.97 10.56 14.46
C TYR A 8 0.54 10.76 14.40
N ASN A 9 1.00 12.00 14.30
CA ASN A 9 2.37 12.31 13.95
C ASN A 9 3.36 12.06 15.10
N ASP A 10 2.97 12.23 16.37
CA ASP A 10 3.93 12.15 17.48
C ASP A 10 4.51 10.75 17.67
N LEU A 11 3.65 9.72 17.67
CA LEU A 11 4.09 8.32 17.76
C LEU A 11 4.96 7.94 16.54
N LEU A 12 4.54 8.33 15.34
CA LEU A 12 5.27 8.00 14.12
C LEU A 12 6.62 8.74 14.04
N ARG A 13 6.68 9.99 14.49
CA ARG A 13 7.92 10.79 14.56
C ARG A 13 8.95 10.17 15.49
N GLN A 14 8.52 9.55 16.58
CA GLN A 14 9.42 8.90 17.53
C GLN A 14 9.80 7.49 17.07
N GLU A 15 8.84 6.71 16.57
CA GLU A 15 9.02 5.26 16.43
C GLU A 15 9.32 4.78 15.01
N ILE A 16 9.01 5.59 13.98
CA ILE A 16 9.09 5.18 12.56
C ILE A 16 9.93 6.14 11.73
N PHE A 17 9.72 7.45 11.85
CA PHE A 17 10.37 8.42 10.97
C PHE A 17 11.90 8.42 11.04
N PRO A 18 12.54 8.12 12.18
CA PRO A 18 14.01 8.00 12.26
C PRO A 18 14.57 6.79 11.51
N SER A 19 13.78 5.72 11.32
CA SER A 19 14.24 4.51 10.61
C SER A 19 14.01 4.57 9.09
N LEU A 20 13.23 5.55 8.62
CA LEU A 20 12.99 5.76 7.20
C LEU A 20 14.21 6.37 6.51
N ARG A 21 14.58 5.82 5.35
CA ARG A 21 15.66 6.32 4.50
C ARG A 21 15.42 7.79 4.13
N ALA A 22 16.48 8.60 4.04
CA ALA A 22 16.40 9.97 3.54
C ALA A 22 16.25 9.99 2.01
N ASP A 23 15.02 9.79 1.54
CA ASP A 23 14.65 9.81 0.12
C ASP A 23 13.25 10.38 -0.12
N GLU A 24 12.93 10.64 -1.40
CA GLU A 24 11.62 11.16 -1.82
C GLU A 24 10.46 10.27 -1.36
N ILE A 25 10.63 8.95 -1.42
CA ILE A 25 9.62 7.98 -0.97
C ILE A 25 9.26 8.22 0.50
N SER A 26 10.27 8.41 1.36
CA SER A 26 10.02 8.68 2.78
C SER A 26 9.44 10.07 3.02
N LEU A 27 9.81 11.07 2.21
CA LEU A 27 9.19 12.39 2.29
C LEU A 27 7.69 12.30 1.98
N VAL A 28 7.31 11.63 0.89
CA VAL A 28 5.91 11.40 0.53
C VAL A 28 5.18 10.59 1.60
N ALA A 29 5.82 9.55 2.13
CA ALA A 29 5.25 8.71 3.18
C ALA A 29 4.94 9.51 4.48
N LYS A 30 5.84 10.41 4.89
CA LYS A 30 5.71 11.24 6.10
C LYS A 30 4.67 12.36 5.94
N THR A 31 4.39 12.78 4.71
CA THR A 31 3.53 13.93 4.42
C THR A 31 2.10 13.54 4.05
N ASP A 32 1.88 12.34 3.51
CA ASP A 32 0.53 11.88 3.18
C ASP A 32 -0.27 11.48 4.45
N PRO A 33 -1.44 12.11 4.70
CA PRO A 33 -2.23 11.84 5.90
C PRO A 33 -2.76 10.41 5.99
N LEU A 34 -3.13 9.81 4.86
CA LEU A 34 -3.73 8.47 4.83
C LEU A 34 -2.64 7.41 5.05
N ILE A 35 -1.47 7.58 4.44
CA ILE A 35 -0.31 6.71 4.69
C ILE A 35 0.06 6.71 6.18
N CYS A 36 0.12 7.90 6.80
CA CYS A 36 0.38 8.02 8.23
C CYS A 36 -0.73 7.34 9.07
N ALA A 37 -2.01 7.50 8.70
CA ALA A 37 -3.11 6.87 9.42
C ALA A 37 -3.05 5.33 9.38
N VAL A 38 -2.67 4.74 8.25
CA VAL A 38 -2.48 3.29 8.10
C VAL A 38 -1.33 2.80 8.99
N ALA A 39 -0.18 3.48 8.96
CA ALA A 39 0.96 3.14 9.81
C ALA A 39 0.62 3.22 11.31
N HIS A 40 -0.08 4.28 11.71
CA HIS A 40 -0.52 4.46 13.09
C HIS A 40 -1.50 3.38 13.54
N ARG A 41 -2.46 3.01 12.69
CA ARG A 41 -3.39 1.91 12.96
C ARG A 41 -2.64 0.59 13.15
N TYR A 42 -1.66 0.32 12.29
CA TYR A 42 -0.85 -0.89 12.36
C TYR A 42 -0.08 -0.99 13.69
N LEU A 43 0.57 0.10 14.13
CA LEU A 43 1.30 0.16 15.41
C LEU A 43 0.38 0.01 16.62
N LYS A 44 -0.85 0.54 16.55
CA LYS A 44 -1.82 0.35 17.64
C LYS A 44 -2.21 -1.12 17.84
N SER A 45 -2.30 -1.87 16.74
CA SER A 45 -2.61 -3.30 16.78
C SER A 45 -1.40 -4.17 17.14
N HIS A 46 -0.18 -3.64 17.06
CA HIS A 46 1.06 -4.40 17.22
C HIS A 46 2.11 -3.60 18.01
N ARG A 47 2.21 -3.86 19.31
CA ARG A 47 3.04 -3.06 20.23
C ARG A 47 4.53 -3.39 20.19
N ASP A 48 4.92 -4.53 19.66
CA ASP A 48 6.32 -4.96 19.67
C ASP A 48 7.19 -4.19 18.67
N LYS A 49 8.46 -3.95 19.04
CA LYS A 49 9.40 -3.15 18.25
C LYS A 49 9.65 -3.72 16.85
N HIS A 50 9.58 -5.03 16.66
CA HIS A 50 9.83 -5.65 15.35
C HIS A 50 8.78 -5.27 14.29
N PHE A 51 7.56 -4.92 14.71
CA PHE A 51 6.49 -4.48 13.81
C PHE A 51 6.72 -3.07 13.23
N ARG A 52 7.66 -2.29 13.79
CA ARG A 52 8.05 -0.98 13.26
C ARG A 52 8.67 -1.08 11.86
N VAL A 53 9.43 -2.15 11.62
CA VAL A 53 10.01 -2.42 10.29
C VAL A 53 8.90 -2.70 9.28
N VAL A 54 7.87 -3.43 9.69
CA VAL A 54 6.70 -3.73 8.84
C VAL A 54 5.90 -2.45 8.55
N ALA A 55 5.66 -1.61 9.54
CA ALA A 55 5.01 -0.31 9.36
C ALA A 55 5.80 0.59 8.38
N SER A 56 7.12 0.68 8.56
CA SER A 56 8.00 1.45 7.68
C SER A 56 7.95 0.95 6.23
N ARG A 57 7.96 -0.38 6.04
CA ARG A 57 7.80 -1.01 4.72
C ARG A 57 6.45 -0.67 4.09
N LYS A 58 5.35 -0.80 4.84
CA LYS A 58 4.00 -0.45 4.37
C LYS A 58 3.93 1.02 3.93
N MET A 59 4.46 1.93 4.75
CA MET A 59 4.51 3.36 4.43
C MET A 59 5.24 3.62 3.11
N ARG A 60 6.42 3.00 2.93
CA ARG A 60 7.20 3.18 1.70
C ARG A 60 6.53 2.56 0.48
N GLN A 61 5.88 1.40 0.62
CA GLN A 61 5.14 0.77 -0.48
C GLN A 61 3.99 1.67 -0.97
N LEU A 62 3.23 2.26 -0.05
CA LEU A 62 2.16 3.20 -0.39
C LEU A 62 2.69 4.49 -1.01
N ALA A 63 3.79 5.03 -0.49
CA ALA A 63 4.38 6.24 -1.03
C ALA A 63 4.94 6.02 -2.44
N SER A 64 5.60 4.89 -2.70
CA SER A 64 6.05 4.52 -4.05
C SER A 64 4.88 4.44 -5.03
N LEU A 65 3.75 3.83 -4.62
CA LEU A 65 2.54 3.80 -5.44
C LEU A 65 1.99 5.20 -5.72
N LEU A 66 1.92 6.05 -4.69
CA LEU A 66 1.41 7.42 -4.82
C LEU A 66 2.30 8.27 -5.74
N ILE A 67 3.62 8.13 -5.67
CA ILE A 67 4.56 8.80 -6.59
C ILE A 67 4.28 8.39 -8.04
N GLU A 68 4.11 7.09 -8.29
CA GLU A 68 3.82 6.62 -9.65
C GLU A 68 2.45 7.08 -10.14
N LEU A 69 1.44 7.07 -9.28
CA LEU A 69 0.11 7.58 -9.60
C LEU A 69 0.10 9.07 -9.89
N ARG A 70 0.89 9.88 -9.19
CA ARG A 70 1.01 11.33 -9.42
C ARG A 70 1.52 11.68 -10.82
N LYS A 71 2.24 10.77 -11.47
CA LYS A 71 2.69 10.94 -12.86
C LYS A 71 1.52 10.84 -13.85
N LYS A 72 0.49 10.05 -13.51
CA LYS A 72 -0.69 9.81 -14.36
C LYS A 72 -1.89 10.66 -13.98
N LEU A 73 -2.08 10.86 -12.68
CA LEU A 73 -3.22 11.53 -12.06
C LEU A 73 -2.71 12.81 -11.41
N LYS A 74 -3.35 13.96 -11.67
CA LYS A 74 -3.03 15.25 -11.02
C LYS A 74 -3.52 15.31 -9.55
N LEU A 75 -3.47 14.19 -8.83
CA LEU A 75 -3.98 14.03 -7.47
C LEU A 75 -2.84 14.14 -6.46
N LYS A 76 -3.07 14.85 -5.36
CA LYS A 76 -2.02 15.14 -4.38
C LYS A 76 -1.91 14.10 -3.27
N THR A 77 -3.00 13.44 -2.89
CA THR A 77 -3.02 12.54 -1.72
C THR A 77 -3.53 11.15 -2.08
N LEU A 78 -3.11 10.15 -1.33
CA LEU A 78 -3.60 8.78 -1.49
C LEU A 78 -5.11 8.71 -1.26
N PHE A 79 -5.67 9.54 -0.37
CA PHE A 79 -7.11 9.59 -0.14
C PHE A 79 -7.91 10.02 -1.39
N GLN A 80 -7.37 10.94 -2.19
CA GLN A 80 -8.02 11.37 -3.44
C GLN A 80 -7.97 10.27 -4.53
N VAL A 81 -6.90 9.47 -4.53
CA VAL A 81 -6.76 8.34 -5.44
C VAL A 81 -7.82 7.28 -5.20
N LEU A 82 -8.27 7.09 -3.95
CA LEU A 82 -9.28 6.10 -3.58
C LEU A 82 -10.68 6.47 -4.11
N CYS A 83 -10.86 6.19 -5.41
CA CYS A 83 -12.08 6.35 -6.19
C CYS A 83 -12.19 5.18 -7.19
N PRO A 84 -13.40 4.63 -7.44
CA PRO A 84 -13.61 3.53 -8.39
C PRO A 84 -13.02 3.78 -9.79
N GLU A 85 -13.08 5.02 -10.26
CA GLU A 85 -12.60 5.43 -11.59
C GLU A 85 -11.08 5.32 -11.73
N ASN A 86 -10.35 5.24 -10.62
CA ASN A 86 -8.89 5.15 -10.61
C ASN A 86 -8.39 3.70 -10.47
N VAL A 87 -9.25 2.69 -10.41
CA VAL A 87 -8.85 1.29 -10.18
C VAL A 87 -7.83 0.82 -11.20
N ASP A 88 -8.08 1.05 -12.49
CA ASP A 88 -7.16 0.67 -13.56
C ASP A 88 -5.80 1.36 -13.43
N ALA A 89 -5.80 2.64 -13.06
CA ALA A 89 -4.58 3.39 -12.81
C ALA A 89 -3.80 2.81 -11.62
N ILE A 90 -4.49 2.41 -10.54
CA ILE A 90 -3.88 1.79 -9.36
C ILE A 90 -3.27 0.42 -9.71
N VAL A 91 -3.98 -0.41 -10.48
CA VAL A 91 -3.49 -1.71 -10.96
C VAL A 91 -2.26 -1.53 -11.85
N SER A 92 -2.34 -0.64 -12.85
CA SER A 92 -1.25 -0.33 -13.76
C SER A 92 -0.01 0.19 -13.03
N CYS A 93 -0.17 1.17 -12.13
CA CYS A 93 0.94 1.70 -11.34
C CYS A 93 1.50 0.64 -10.38
N THR A 94 0.68 -0.26 -9.86
CA THR A 94 1.16 -1.39 -9.04
C THR A 94 2.04 -2.33 -9.87
N LYS A 95 1.64 -2.66 -11.10
CA LYS A 95 2.46 -3.47 -12.03
C LYS A 95 3.83 -2.80 -12.29
N ILE A 96 3.85 -1.47 -12.48
CA ILE A 96 5.09 -0.70 -12.67
C ILE A 96 6.01 -0.79 -11.45
N ILE A 97 5.53 -0.45 -10.25
CA ILE A 97 6.37 -0.44 -9.04
C ILE A 97 6.79 -1.84 -8.58
N SER A 98 6.06 -2.88 -9.01
CA SER A 98 6.41 -4.28 -8.78
C SER A 98 7.29 -4.88 -9.88
N LYS A 99 7.69 -4.08 -10.88
CA LYS A 99 8.54 -4.47 -12.01
C LYS A 99 7.96 -5.64 -12.78
N TYR A 100 6.68 -5.56 -13.15
CA TYR A 100 6.05 -6.54 -14.01
C TYR A 100 6.67 -6.52 -15.41
N ASN A 101 7.05 -7.70 -15.92
CA ASN A 101 7.47 -7.89 -17.30
C ASN A 101 6.32 -8.57 -18.07
N PRO A 102 5.73 -7.91 -19.10
CA PRO A 102 4.65 -8.48 -19.89
C PRO A 102 5.09 -9.62 -20.81
N GLU A 103 6.37 -9.68 -21.22
CA GLU A 103 6.86 -10.74 -22.12
C GLU A 103 6.98 -12.09 -21.40
N THR A 104 7.41 -12.05 -20.13
CA THR A 104 7.61 -13.25 -19.30
C THR A 104 6.49 -13.45 -18.28
N GLU A 105 5.52 -12.53 -18.21
CA GLU A 105 4.46 -12.46 -17.19
C GLU A 105 4.98 -12.57 -15.75
N THR A 106 6.18 -12.05 -15.48
CA THR A 106 6.83 -12.15 -14.16
C THR A 106 6.95 -10.82 -13.44
N TYR A 107 6.96 -10.85 -12.11
CA TYR A 107 7.21 -9.67 -11.28
C TYR A 107 8.65 -9.68 -10.77
N GLY A 108 9.38 -8.57 -10.93
CA GLY A 108 10.68 -8.39 -10.28
C GLY A 108 10.60 -8.16 -8.77
N ALA A 109 9.42 -7.78 -8.25
CA ALA A 109 9.12 -7.71 -6.81
C ALA A 109 7.78 -8.38 -6.47
N PRO A 110 7.66 -9.72 -6.55
CA PRO A 110 6.40 -10.45 -6.37
C PRO A 110 5.75 -10.23 -5.00
N SER A 111 6.56 -10.11 -3.93
CA SER A 111 6.04 -9.83 -2.58
C SER A 111 5.42 -8.45 -2.46
N LEU A 112 5.83 -7.47 -3.27
CA LEU A 112 5.18 -6.16 -3.31
C LEU A 112 3.82 -6.29 -3.99
N ALA A 113 3.77 -6.93 -5.17
CA ALA A 113 2.54 -7.15 -5.93
C ALA A 113 1.48 -7.90 -5.10
N ALA A 114 1.87 -9.01 -4.46
CA ALA A 114 0.99 -9.83 -3.64
C ALA A 114 0.45 -9.06 -2.42
N ASN A 115 1.30 -8.29 -1.74
CA ASN A 115 0.91 -7.59 -0.51
C ASN A 115 0.15 -6.27 -0.78
N MET A 116 0.28 -5.69 -1.98
CA MET A 116 -0.31 -4.39 -2.28
C MET A 116 -1.84 -4.42 -2.21
N GLY A 117 -2.49 -5.50 -2.63
CA GLY A 117 -3.95 -5.61 -2.54
C GLY A 117 -4.46 -5.56 -1.10
N THR A 118 -3.81 -6.28 -0.19
CA THR A 118 -4.12 -6.22 1.25
C THR A 118 -3.86 -4.82 1.81
N LEU A 119 -2.75 -4.20 1.41
CA LEU A 119 -2.38 -2.87 1.87
C LEU A 119 -3.35 -1.78 1.38
N LEU A 120 -3.87 -1.90 0.17
CA LEU A 120 -4.91 -1.01 -0.36
C LEU A 120 -6.24 -1.20 0.35
N LYS A 121 -6.63 -2.43 0.70
CA LYS A 121 -7.80 -2.69 1.55
C LYS A 121 -7.67 -1.99 2.91
N GLU A 122 -6.50 -2.09 3.54
CA GLU A 122 -6.22 -1.35 4.78
C GLU A 122 -6.36 0.18 4.60
N CYS A 123 -5.92 0.72 3.45
CA CYS A 123 -6.10 2.14 3.12
C CYS A 123 -7.56 2.52 2.96
N ILE A 124 -8.36 1.70 2.27
CA ILE A 124 -9.79 1.94 2.09
C ILE A 124 -10.52 1.91 3.43
N ASP A 125 -10.20 0.94 4.29
CA ASP A 125 -10.78 0.86 5.63
C ASP A 125 -10.39 2.06 6.51
N ALA A 126 -9.15 2.53 6.40
CA ALA A 126 -8.69 3.73 7.08
C ALA A 126 -9.42 4.97 6.55
N ALA A 127 -9.51 5.13 5.24
CA ALA A 127 -10.21 6.21 4.57
C ALA A 127 -11.69 6.24 4.96
N HIS A 128 -12.38 5.09 4.92
CA HIS A 128 -13.78 4.97 5.32
C HIS A 128 -14.01 5.39 6.77
N THR A 129 -13.14 4.92 7.70
CA THR A 129 -13.21 5.33 9.11
C THR A 129 -13.01 6.84 9.29
N ILE A 130 -12.07 7.44 8.56
CA ILE A 130 -11.79 8.88 8.60
C ILE A 130 -12.99 9.66 8.04
N SER A 131 -13.57 9.21 6.92
CA SER A 131 -14.75 9.80 6.29
C SER A 131 -15.96 9.78 7.24
N LEU A 132 -16.22 8.65 7.90
CA LEU A 132 -17.29 8.54 8.90
C LEU A 132 -17.10 9.52 10.06
N LYS A 133 -15.89 9.58 10.63
CA LYS A 133 -15.57 10.50 11.74
C LYS A 133 -15.70 11.97 11.36
N ASN A 134 -15.43 12.30 10.11
CA ASN A 134 -15.54 13.66 9.58
C ASN A 134 -16.95 13.99 9.05
N ARG A 135 -17.92 13.07 9.18
CA ARG A 135 -19.29 13.23 8.64
C ARG A 135 -19.28 13.57 7.15
N ALA A 136 -18.47 12.84 6.38
CA ALA A 136 -18.44 12.97 4.93
C ALA A 136 -19.82 12.64 4.30
N THR A 137 -20.01 13.04 3.05
CA THR A 137 -21.22 12.76 2.28
C THR A 137 -21.44 11.25 2.09
N SER A 138 -22.71 10.85 1.95
CA SER A 138 -23.09 9.46 1.65
C SER A 138 -22.39 8.95 0.39
N ASP A 139 -22.32 9.79 -0.65
CA ASP A 139 -21.65 9.50 -1.93
C ASP A 139 -20.18 9.09 -1.74
N LYS A 140 -19.40 9.80 -0.90
CA LYS A 140 -18.00 9.42 -0.69
C LYS A 140 -17.85 8.09 0.04
N LEU A 141 -18.76 7.77 0.96
CA LEU A 141 -18.76 6.50 1.69
C LEU A 141 -19.14 5.35 0.75
N GLU A 142 -20.10 5.58 -0.14
CA GLU A 142 -20.52 4.64 -1.18
C GLU A 142 -19.36 4.37 -2.16
N GLN A 143 -18.70 5.42 -2.69
CA GLN A 143 -17.52 5.27 -3.55
C GLN A 143 -16.43 4.40 -2.91
N LEU A 144 -16.14 4.60 -1.63
CA LEU A 144 -15.15 3.79 -0.91
C LEU A 144 -15.60 2.33 -0.73
N THR A 145 -16.90 2.10 -0.58
CA THR A 145 -17.49 0.76 -0.48
C THR A 145 -17.44 0.03 -1.82
N VAL A 146 -17.85 0.69 -2.90
CA VAL A 146 -17.75 0.19 -4.26
C VAL A 146 -16.29 -0.15 -4.59
N LEU A 147 -15.38 0.79 -4.32
CA LEU A 147 -13.95 0.57 -4.50
C LEU A 147 -13.46 -0.67 -3.77
N LYS A 148 -13.83 -0.85 -2.49
CA LYS A 148 -13.44 -2.03 -1.71
C LYS A 148 -13.88 -3.33 -2.38
N ASN A 149 -15.10 -3.36 -2.91
CA ASN A 149 -15.65 -4.53 -3.58
C ASN A 149 -14.92 -4.82 -4.89
N LEU A 150 -14.66 -3.81 -5.72
CA LEU A 150 -13.86 -3.94 -6.94
C LEU A 150 -12.47 -4.52 -6.64
N PHE A 151 -11.80 -4.05 -5.59
CA PHE A 151 -10.51 -4.59 -5.15
C PHE A 151 -10.59 -6.03 -4.59
N ILE A 152 -11.74 -6.51 -4.14
CA ILE A 152 -11.91 -7.90 -3.72
C ILE A 152 -12.09 -8.80 -4.94
N THR A 153 -12.86 -8.35 -5.93
CA THR A 153 -13.18 -9.13 -7.12
C THR A 153 -12.05 -9.11 -8.14
N GLU A 154 -11.58 -7.94 -8.58
CA GLU A 154 -10.70 -7.78 -9.73
C GLU A 154 -9.22 -8.02 -9.41
N TRP A 155 -8.78 -7.63 -8.20
CA TRP A 155 -7.36 -7.72 -7.82
C TRP A 155 -6.82 -9.15 -7.86
N LYS A 156 -7.67 -10.14 -7.56
CA LYS A 156 -7.30 -11.55 -7.61
C LYS A 156 -6.93 -11.98 -9.03
N TYR A 157 -7.73 -11.55 -10.02
CA TYR A 157 -7.55 -11.91 -11.42
C TYR A 157 -6.38 -11.15 -12.06
N GLU A 158 -6.26 -9.85 -11.77
CA GLU A 158 -5.26 -8.99 -12.42
C GLU A 158 -3.83 -9.14 -11.89
N ILE A 159 -3.66 -9.43 -10.59
CA ILE A 159 -2.35 -9.36 -9.93
C ILE A 159 -2.06 -10.61 -9.10
N ALA A 160 -3.00 -11.06 -8.26
CA ALA A 160 -2.67 -12.06 -7.24
C ALA A 160 -2.35 -13.44 -7.82
N THR A 161 -3.04 -13.88 -8.87
CA THR A 161 -2.82 -15.20 -9.49
C THR A 161 -1.39 -15.31 -10.04
N VAL A 162 -0.97 -14.33 -10.85
CA VAL A 162 0.37 -14.30 -11.46
C VAL A 162 1.47 -14.05 -10.41
N ALA A 163 1.24 -13.16 -9.44
CA ALA A 163 2.20 -12.90 -8.37
C ALA A 163 2.42 -14.12 -7.46
N ASN A 164 1.36 -14.86 -7.13
CA ASN A 164 1.46 -16.06 -6.29
C ASN A 164 2.14 -17.22 -7.01
N SER A 165 1.88 -17.42 -8.31
CA SER A 165 2.60 -18.41 -9.13
C SER A 165 4.10 -18.10 -9.18
N ASN A 166 4.47 -16.83 -9.40
CA ASN A 166 5.87 -16.38 -9.37
C ASN A 166 6.53 -16.56 -8.00
N LEU A 167 5.79 -16.32 -6.91
CA LEU A 167 6.30 -16.55 -5.54
C LEU A 167 6.54 -18.04 -5.26
N GLN A 168 5.69 -18.92 -5.77
CA GLN A 168 5.90 -20.36 -5.69
C GLN A 168 7.14 -20.74 -6.51
N GLN A 169 7.20 -20.39 -7.80
CA GLN A 169 8.36 -20.71 -8.64
C GLN A 169 9.69 -20.20 -8.06
N ASN A 170 9.73 -18.98 -7.50
CA ASN A 170 10.93 -18.46 -6.84
C ASN A 170 11.30 -19.20 -5.55
N LYS A 171 10.34 -19.83 -4.85
CA LYS A 171 10.64 -20.72 -3.72
C LYS A 171 11.20 -22.06 -4.20
N TRP A 172 10.70 -22.59 -5.32
CA TRP A 172 11.15 -23.84 -5.93
C TRP A 172 12.53 -23.72 -6.59
N ASN A 173 12.85 -22.56 -7.18
CA ASN A 173 14.13 -22.29 -7.83
C ASN A 173 15.25 -21.90 -6.85
N LYS A 174 15.00 -21.88 -5.53
CA LYS A 174 16.11 -21.75 -4.57
C LYS A 174 16.93 -23.04 -4.64
N PRO A 175 18.23 -22.98 -4.98
CA PRO A 175 19.06 -24.17 -4.99
C PRO A 175 19.04 -24.78 -3.59
N SER A 176 18.52 -26.00 -3.47
CA SER A 176 18.74 -26.84 -2.31
C SER A 176 20.25 -27.07 -2.24
N LEU A 177 20.91 -26.42 -1.28
CA LEU A 177 22.26 -26.81 -0.88
C LEU A 177 22.13 -28.21 -0.30
N ILE A 178 22.28 -29.21 -1.15
CA ILE A 178 22.44 -30.60 -0.74
C ILE A 178 23.75 -30.61 0.05
N PRO A 179 23.75 -31.00 1.34
CA PRO A 179 24.99 -31.15 2.08
C PRO A 179 25.83 -32.20 1.35
N LEU A 180 27.05 -31.83 0.95
CA LEU A 180 28.03 -32.81 0.49
C LEU A 180 28.30 -33.77 1.67
N ALA A 181 27.97 -35.04 1.44
CA ALA A 181 28.23 -36.15 2.36
C ALA A 181 29.73 -36.45 2.45
#